data_AF-A0A5C4Y9Z8-F1
#
_entry.id   AF-A0A5C4Y9Z8-F1
#
_cell.length_a   1.000
_cell.length_b   1.000
_cell.length_c   1.000
_cell.angle_alpha   90.00
_cell.angle_beta   90.00
_cell.angle_gamma   90.00
#
_symmetry.space_group_name_H-M   'P 1'
#
loop_
_entity.id
_entity.type
_entity.pdbx_description
1 polymer ?
#
loop_
_entity_poly.entity_id
_entity_poly.type
_entity_poly.pdbx_seq_one_letter_code
_entity_poly.pdbx_strand_id
1 'polypeptide(L)'
;MGAADRLVEAVCAAPGHSLAAPLRGWCASSRPFLAFAQANTTKLRRKVREAAGLEAQADVWAELAVAAWLLRSGSGTLTYEPLKAGGGRGPDFALSLPNGGLVYVEVARLRSGGSQHLTSKLARVLADKIGQLPPGAGGVLAAALPTGAPAGPLAPDALRLLARAAQGEVLPGVPPEKARAFERLRVRLSGVLLLRTGEVPAESPAVTFWGHGGAAHPLSPAALRCLQE
;
A
#
# COMPACT_ATOMS: atom_id res chain seq x y z
N MET A 1 21.05 -3.13 24.16
CA MET A 1 20.29 -3.37 22.92
C MET A 1 18.95 -2.66 23.01
N GLY A 2 18.63 -1.76 22.06
CA GLY A 2 17.38 -0.99 22.07
C GLY A 2 16.15 -1.84 21.74
N ALA A 3 14.94 -1.31 21.97
CA ALA A 3 13.70 -2.00 21.60
C ALA A 3 13.60 -2.25 20.09
N ALA A 4 14.05 -1.29 19.27
CA ALA A 4 14.12 -1.42 17.81
C ALA A 4 15.07 -2.54 17.38
N ASP A 5 16.26 -2.65 17.99
CA ASP A 5 17.23 -3.70 17.64
C ASP A 5 16.70 -5.10 17.94
N ARG A 6 16.06 -5.28 19.11
CA ARG A 6 15.43 -6.55 19.48
C ARG A 6 14.34 -6.97 18.48
N LEU A 7 13.53 -6.00 18.04
CA LEU A 7 12.48 -6.26 17.05
C LEU A 7 13.09 -6.65 15.70
N VAL A 8 14.10 -5.93 15.24
CA VAL A 8 14.78 -6.21 13.96
C VAL A 8 15.41 -7.60 13.98
N GLU A 9 16.09 -7.97 15.07
CA GLU A 9 16.63 -9.32 15.26
C GLU A 9 15.52 -10.38 15.22
N ALA A 10 14.41 -10.14 15.92
CA ALA A 10 13.28 -11.07 15.96
C ALA A 10 12.58 -11.26 14.61
N VAL A 11 12.51 -10.21 13.77
CA VAL A 11 11.83 -10.24 12.47
C VAL A 11 12.75 -10.79 11.37
N CYS A 12 14.00 -10.31 11.30
CA CYS A 12 14.90 -10.60 10.19
C CYS A 12 15.77 -11.84 10.42
N ALA A 13 15.98 -12.27 11.67
CA ALA A 13 16.86 -13.35 12.13
C ALA A 13 18.36 -13.21 11.76
N ALA A 14 18.71 -12.50 10.68
CA ALA A 14 20.08 -12.25 10.23
C ALA A 14 20.34 -10.73 10.15
N PRO A 15 21.47 -10.22 10.69
CA PRO A 15 21.83 -8.81 10.65
C PRO A 15 21.98 -8.24 9.23
N GLY A 16 22.34 -9.08 8.25
CA GLY A 16 22.52 -8.71 6.85
C GLY A 16 21.24 -8.74 5.99
N HIS A 17 20.07 -8.98 6.59
CA HIS A 17 18.82 -8.99 5.85
C HIS A 17 18.51 -7.59 5.26
N SER A 18 18.08 -7.52 4.00
CA SER A 18 17.81 -6.27 3.27
C SER A 18 16.81 -5.34 3.99
N LEU A 19 15.83 -5.93 4.70
CA LEU A 19 14.85 -5.21 5.52
C LEU A 19 15.37 -4.70 6.87
N ALA A 20 16.52 -5.16 7.37
CA ALA A 20 16.96 -4.86 8.73
C ALA A 20 17.26 -3.37 8.94
N ALA A 21 17.97 -2.74 8.01
CA ALA A 21 18.27 -1.31 8.07
C ALA A 21 17.01 -0.42 7.99
N PRO A 22 16.12 -0.55 6.98
CA PRO A 22 14.91 0.28 6.91
C PRO A 22 13.98 0.03 8.10
N LEU A 23 13.79 -1.22 8.52
CA LEU A 23 12.95 -1.54 9.68
C LEU A 23 13.47 -0.88 10.96
N ARG A 24 14.79 -0.89 11.17
CA ARG A 24 15.43 -0.19 12.30
C ARG A 24 15.18 1.31 12.23
N GLY A 25 15.35 1.92 11.05
CA GLY A 25 15.13 3.35 10.82
C GLY A 25 13.70 3.77 11.17
N TRP A 26 12.70 3.06 10.63
CA TRP A 26 11.29 3.34 10.91
C TRP A 26 10.92 3.14 12.38
N CYS A 27 11.46 2.13 13.04
CA CYS A 27 11.24 1.90 14.47
C CYS A 27 11.87 2.98 15.35
N ALA A 28 13.02 3.54 14.93
CA ALA A 28 13.69 4.61 15.65
C ALA A 28 12.99 5.97 15.47
N SER A 29 12.42 6.22 14.28
CA SER A 29 11.77 7.50 13.97
C SER A 29 10.29 7.57 14.36
N SER A 30 9.60 6.43 14.51
CA SER A 30 8.16 6.40 14.83
C SER A 30 7.83 5.39 15.93
N ARG A 31 7.48 5.91 17.12
CA ARG A 31 6.96 5.08 18.23
C ARG A 31 5.67 4.32 17.85
N PRO A 32 4.69 4.92 17.16
CA PRO A 32 3.51 4.19 16.67
C PRO A 32 3.86 3.02 15.76
N PHE A 33 4.83 3.19 14.85
CA PHE A 33 5.29 2.10 13.99
C PHE A 33 6.00 0.99 14.77
N LEU A 34 6.86 1.34 15.73
CA LEU A 34 7.48 0.36 16.63
C LEU A 34 6.43 -0.47 17.36
N ALA A 35 5.40 0.16 17.94
CA ALA A 35 4.31 -0.53 18.63
C ALA A 35 3.53 -1.46 17.68
N PHE A 36 3.22 -0.99 16.47
CA PHE A 36 2.59 -1.79 15.42
C PHE A 36 3.43 -3.04 15.08
N ALA A 37 4.74 -2.88 14.86
CA ALA A 37 5.61 -3.97 14.48
C ALA A 37 5.85 -4.97 15.62
N GLN A 38 5.92 -4.50 16.87
CA GLN A 38 5.95 -5.36 18.05
C GLN A 38 4.67 -6.21 18.17
N ALA A 39 3.50 -5.59 18.04
CA ALA A 39 2.21 -6.30 18.08
C ALA A 39 2.07 -7.36 16.97
N ASN A 40 2.80 -7.19 15.86
CA ASN A 40 2.73 -8.08 14.70
C ASN A 40 4.01 -8.88 14.43
N THR A 41 4.94 -8.97 15.40
CA THR A 41 6.28 -9.56 15.19
C THR A 41 6.23 -10.97 14.59
N THR A 42 5.35 -11.84 15.08
CA THR A 42 5.21 -13.21 14.55
C THR A 42 4.77 -13.23 13.08
N LYS A 43 3.83 -12.35 12.70
CA LYS A 43 3.37 -12.22 11.32
C LYS A 43 4.48 -11.68 10.42
N LEU A 44 5.18 -10.64 10.88
CA LEU A 44 6.29 -10.02 10.15
C LEU A 44 7.43 -11.01 9.93
N ARG A 45 7.89 -11.69 10.98
CA ARG A 45 8.92 -12.74 10.87
C ARG A 45 8.52 -13.82 9.87
N ARG A 46 7.25 -14.26 9.91
CA ARG A 46 6.75 -15.25 8.96
C ARG A 46 6.82 -14.72 7.52
N LYS A 47 6.30 -13.51 7.25
CA LYS A 47 6.35 -12.90 5.91
C LYS A 47 7.77 -12.72 5.40
N VAL A 48 8.68 -12.24 6.24
CA VAL A 48 10.10 -12.06 5.89
C VAL A 48 10.76 -13.41 5.55
N ARG A 49 10.51 -14.44 6.36
CA ARG A 49 11.05 -15.79 6.11
C ARG A 49 10.48 -16.43 4.85
N GLU A 50 9.20 -16.24 4.57
CA GLU A 50 8.52 -16.82 3.40
C GLU A 50 8.78 -16.05 2.09
N ALA A 51 9.26 -14.81 2.19
CA ALA A 51 9.65 -13.98 1.05
C ALA A 51 10.97 -14.44 0.44
N ALA A 52 10.93 -15.56 -0.29
CA ALA A 52 12.07 -16.09 -1.02
C ALA A 52 12.37 -15.23 -2.26
N GLY A 53 13.58 -14.66 -2.31
CA GLY A 53 14.07 -13.89 -3.45
C GLY A 53 13.74 -12.39 -3.41
N LEU A 54 14.40 -11.63 -4.28
CA LEU A 54 14.39 -10.17 -4.26
C LEU A 54 12.99 -9.56 -4.47
N GLU A 55 12.19 -10.14 -5.37
CA GLU A 55 10.84 -9.62 -5.67
C GLU A 55 9.87 -9.80 -4.51
N ALA A 56 9.91 -10.96 -3.84
CA ALA A 56 9.06 -11.21 -2.67
C ALA A 56 9.48 -10.32 -1.49
N GLN A 57 10.79 -10.13 -1.30
CA GLN A 57 11.29 -9.20 -0.27
C GLN A 57 10.90 -7.75 -0.58
N ALA A 58 10.91 -7.34 -1.84
CA ALA A 58 10.46 -6.01 -2.27
C ALA A 58 8.96 -5.81 -2.03
N ASP A 59 8.14 -6.86 -2.19
CA ASP A 59 6.71 -6.82 -1.85
C ASP A 59 6.51 -6.60 -0.33
N VAL A 60 7.25 -7.33 0.52
CA VAL A 60 7.23 -7.12 1.98
C VAL A 60 7.75 -5.73 2.37
N TRP A 61 8.81 -5.25 1.71
CA TRP A 61 9.33 -3.91 1.92
C TRP A 61 8.27 -2.85 1.62
N ALA A 62 7.57 -2.96 0.48
CA ALA A 62 6.55 -1.99 0.06
C ALA A 62 5.41 -1.91 1.07
N GLU A 63 4.97 -3.06 1.57
CA GLU A 63 3.94 -3.16 2.57
C GLU A 63 4.34 -2.48 3.90
N LEU A 64 5.57 -2.70 4.37
CA LEU A 64 6.07 -2.07 5.58
C LEU A 64 6.36 -0.57 5.40
N ALA A 65 6.81 -0.15 4.23
CA ALA A 65 6.99 1.26 3.91
C ALA A 65 5.66 2.02 3.95
N VAL A 66 4.58 1.41 3.44
CA VAL A 66 3.22 1.98 3.57
C VAL A 66 2.81 2.07 5.04
N ALA A 67 2.99 1.01 5.82
CA ALA A 67 2.66 1.05 7.25
C ALA A 67 3.45 2.14 8.01
N ALA A 68 4.75 2.25 7.76
CA ALA A 68 5.61 3.28 8.34
C ALA A 68 5.16 4.68 7.94
N TRP A 69 4.82 4.90 6.66
CA TRP A 69 4.27 6.15 6.18
C TRP A 69 2.97 6.52 6.89
N LEU A 70 1.99 5.63 6.91
CA LEU A 70 0.68 5.87 7.54
C LEU A 70 0.79 6.20 9.04
N LEU A 71 1.80 5.66 9.72
CA LEU A 71 2.02 5.86 11.15
C LEU A 71 2.99 7.02 11.48
N ARG A 72 3.51 7.76 10.48
CA ARG A 72 4.49 8.84 10.71
C ARG A 72 3.93 10.03 11.49
N SER A 73 2.67 10.39 11.23
CA SER A 73 2.02 11.55 11.87
C SER A 73 1.60 11.25 13.31
N GLY A 74 1.63 9.98 13.73
CA GLY A 74 1.22 9.52 15.06
C GLY A 74 -0.25 9.76 15.40
N SER A 75 -1.06 10.21 14.43
CA SER A 75 -2.46 10.53 14.65
C SER A 75 -3.36 9.29 14.64
N GLY A 76 -2.94 8.17 14.04
CA GLY A 76 -3.78 6.97 13.89
C GLY A 76 -3.15 5.69 14.42
N THR A 77 -3.95 4.63 14.40
CA THR A 77 -3.51 3.25 14.67
C THR A 77 -3.76 2.37 13.44
N LEU A 78 -2.91 1.36 13.25
CA LEU A 78 -2.98 0.48 12.10
C LEU A 78 -3.28 -0.96 12.54
N THR A 79 -4.34 -1.54 12.00
CA THR A 79 -4.64 -2.97 12.19
C THR A 79 -4.18 -3.74 10.96
N TYR A 80 -3.44 -4.83 11.18
CA TYR A 80 -2.86 -5.65 10.12
C TYR A 80 -3.74 -6.84 9.74
N GLU A 81 -4.15 -6.91 8.46
CA GLU A 81 -5.08 -7.87 7.89
C GLU A 81 -6.42 -7.88 8.66
N PRO A 82 -7.10 -6.72 8.77
CA PRO A 82 -8.24 -6.53 9.67
C PRO A 82 -9.42 -7.49 9.42
N LEU A 83 -9.53 -8.05 8.21
CA LEU A 83 -10.65 -8.92 7.82
C LEU A 83 -10.27 -10.40 7.70
N LYS A 84 -9.06 -10.80 8.14
CA LYS A 84 -8.55 -12.17 7.94
C LYS A 84 -9.40 -13.26 8.60
N ALA A 85 -10.09 -12.94 9.70
CA ALA A 85 -10.97 -13.88 10.38
C ALA A 85 -12.16 -14.34 9.50
N GLY A 86 -12.54 -13.56 8.48
CA GLY A 86 -13.64 -13.89 7.57
C GLY A 86 -13.27 -14.84 6.41
N GLY A 87 -12.02 -15.34 6.34
CA GLY A 87 -11.60 -16.33 5.33
C GLY A 87 -11.47 -15.80 3.89
N GLY A 88 -11.77 -14.52 3.65
CA GLY A 88 -11.65 -13.88 2.35
C GLY A 88 -10.36 -13.07 2.16
N ARG A 89 -10.07 -12.71 0.90
CA ARG A 89 -9.09 -11.66 0.59
C ARG A 89 -9.63 -10.32 1.07
N GLY A 90 -8.84 -9.60 1.84
CA GLY A 90 -9.21 -8.31 2.41
C GLY A 90 -8.04 -7.34 2.32
N PRO A 91 -8.23 -6.09 2.78
CA PRO A 91 -7.19 -5.10 2.72
C PRO A 91 -6.03 -5.51 3.62
N ASP A 92 -4.81 -5.16 3.22
CA ASP A 92 -3.62 -5.34 4.06
C ASP A 92 -3.75 -4.59 5.39
N PHE A 93 -4.31 -3.37 5.38
CA PHE A 93 -4.45 -2.55 6.59
C PHE A 93 -5.83 -1.92 6.78
N ALA A 94 -6.14 -1.63 8.04
CA ALA A 94 -7.14 -0.63 8.44
C ALA A 94 -6.46 0.46 9.28
N LEU A 95 -6.54 1.70 8.81
CA LEU A 95 -6.13 2.90 9.54
C LEU A 95 -7.34 3.44 10.30
N SER A 96 -7.25 3.45 11.62
CA SER A 96 -8.23 4.05 12.52
C SER A 96 -7.72 5.38 13.05
N LEU A 97 -8.52 6.43 12.88
CA LEU A 97 -8.23 7.79 13.30
C LEU A 97 -8.98 8.15 14.59
N PRO A 98 -8.52 9.14 15.38
CA PRO A 98 -9.08 9.44 16.69
C PRO A 98 -10.50 9.97 16.63
N ASN A 99 -10.90 10.56 15.49
CA ASN A 99 -12.25 11.06 15.25
C ASN A 99 -13.21 9.97 14.74
N GLY A 100 -12.86 8.69 14.89
CA GLY A 100 -13.65 7.56 14.39
C GLY A 100 -13.53 7.31 12.89
N GLY A 101 -12.67 8.06 12.17
CA GLY A 101 -12.41 7.81 10.76
C GLY A 101 -11.75 6.44 10.54
N LEU A 102 -12.27 5.67 9.59
CA LEU A 102 -11.73 4.38 9.20
C LEU A 102 -11.39 4.38 7.71
N VAL A 103 -10.17 3.97 7.39
CA VAL A 103 -9.70 3.82 6.02
C VAL A 103 -9.09 2.44 5.84
N TYR A 104 -9.59 1.67 4.87
CA TYR A 104 -8.98 0.43 4.44
C TYR A 104 -7.91 0.72 3.40
N VAL A 105 -6.74 0.09 3.56
CA VAL A 105 -5.61 0.27 2.66
C VAL A 105 -5.18 -1.09 2.14
N GLU A 106 -5.22 -1.24 0.82
CA GLU A 106 -4.68 -2.41 0.12
C GLU A 106 -3.36 -2.00 -0.54
N VAL A 107 -2.29 -2.77 -0.32
CA VAL A 107 -0.96 -2.45 -0.82
C VAL A 107 -0.64 -3.28 -2.07
N ALA A 108 0.05 -2.63 -2.99
CA ALA A 108 0.65 -3.27 -4.15
C ALA A 108 2.01 -2.64 -4.44
N ARG A 109 2.86 -3.40 -5.13
CA ARG A 109 4.08 -2.88 -5.74
C ARG A 109 3.98 -3.02 -7.25
N LEU A 110 4.29 -1.94 -7.96
CA LEU A 110 4.47 -1.98 -9.40
C LEU A 110 5.90 -2.45 -9.68
N ARG A 111 6.04 -3.59 -10.35
CA ARG A 111 7.35 -4.18 -10.66
C ARG A 111 8.04 -3.42 -11.79
N SER A 112 9.36 -3.23 -11.66
CA SER A 112 10.23 -2.77 -12.74
C SER A 112 10.31 -3.85 -13.85
N GLY A 113 10.53 -3.42 -15.09
CA GLY A 113 10.70 -4.33 -16.24
C GLY A 113 9.42 -4.69 -17.01
N GLY A 114 9.60 -5.23 -18.21
CA GLY A 114 8.54 -5.47 -19.20
C GLY A 114 8.24 -4.24 -20.07
N SER A 115 7.65 -4.47 -21.24
CA SER A 115 7.33 -3.42 -22.24
C SER A 115 6.14 -2.54 -21.88
N GLN A 116 5.44 -2.84 -20.78
CA GLN A 116 4.22 -2.12 -20.40
C GLN A 116 4.52 -0.81 -19.67
N HIS A 117 3.85 0.26 -20.11
CA HIS A 117 3.86 1.56 -19.44
C HIS A 117 3.33 1.46 -18.00
N LEU A 118 3.88 2.27 -17.09
CA LEU A 118 3.50 2.30 -15.67
C LEU A 118 2.00 2.53 -15.45
N THR A 119 1.39 3.37 -16.27
CA THR A 119 -0.05 3.63 -16.22
C THR A 119 -0.88 2.36 -16.45
N SER A 120 -0.52 1.54 -17.44
CA SER A 120 -1.20 0.26 -17.70
C SER A 120 -0.98 -0.74 -16.56
N LYS A 121 0.22 -0.76 -15.97
CA LYS A 121 0.50 -1.58 -14.79
C LYS A 121 -0.35 -1.17 -13.59
N LEU A 122 -0.46 0.14 -13.33
CA LEU A 122 -1.32 0.65 -12.27
C LEU A 122 -2.79 0.32 -12.53
N ALA A 123 -3.28 0.53 -13.76
CA ALA A 123 -4.64 0.17 -14.16
C ALA A 123 -4.95 -1.31 -13.87
N ARG A 124 -4.05 -2.22 -14.26
CA ARG A 124 -4.18 -3.65 -13.97
C ARG A 124 -4.24 -3.94 -12.48
N VAL A 125 -3.32 -3.35 -11.71
CA VAL A 125 -3.27 -3.51 -10.25
C VAL A 125 -4.56 -3.02 -9.61
N LEU A 126 -5.06 -1.84 -10.01
CA LEU A 126 -6.34 -1.31 -9.53
C LEU A 126 -7.48 -2.31 -9.80
N ALA A 127 -7.58 -2.84 -11.02
CA ALA A 127 -8.61 -3.79 -11.39
C ALA A 127 -8.52 -5.13 -10.64
N ASP A 128 -7.31 -5.62 -10.40
CA ASP A 128 -7.10 -6.87 -9.67
C ASP A 128 -7.35 -6.72 -8.16
N LYS A 129 -7.11 -5.53 -7.60
CA LYS A 129 -7.05 -5.29 -6.17
C LYS A 129 -8.31 -4.64 -5.59
N ILE A 130 -9.12 -3.94 -6.38
CA ILE A 130 -10.33 -3.22 -5.91
C ILE A 130 -11.31 -4.12 -5.15
N GLY A 131 -11.41 -5.41 -5.51
CA GLY A 131 -12.28 -6.37 -4.84
C GLY A 131 -11.89 -6.69 -3.40
N GLN A 132 -10.65 -6.37 -3.00
CA GLN A 132 -10.16 -6.55 -1.63
C GLN A 132 -10.56 -5.40 -0.71
N LEU A 133 -11.00 -4.27 -1.26
CA LEU A 133 -11.56 -3.17 -0.47
C LEU A 133 -13.03 -3.49 -0.11
N PRO A 134 -13.38 -3.53 1.18
CA PRO A 134 -14.75 -3.79 1.61
C PRO A 134 -15.65 -2.57 1.34
N PRO A 135 -16.99 -2.77 1.28
CA PRO A 135 -17.94 -1.65 1.30
C PRO A 135 -17.98 -1.01 2.70
N GLY A 136 -18.58 0.20 2.81
CA GLY A 136 -18.94 0.81 4.10
C GLY A 136 -17.92 1.79 4.69
N ALA A 137 -16.71 1.89 4.15
CA ALA A 137 -15.69 2.84 4.59
C ALA A 137 -14.82 3.30 3.43
N GLY A 138 -13.95 4.29 3.69
CA GLY A 138 -13.01 4.79 2.68
C GLY A 138 -11.98 3.72 2.30
N GLY A 139 -11.74 3.55 1.01
CA GLY A 139 -10.82 2.54 0.47
C GLY A 139 -9.67 3.18 -0.31
N VAL A 140 -8.43 2.87 0.06
CA VAL A 140 -7.23 3.40 -0.60
C VAL A 140 -6.41 2.24 -1.16
N LEU A 141 -5.98 2.38 -2.41
CA LEU A 141 -4.95 1.51 -2.99
C LEU A 141 -3.59 2.22 -2.90
N ALA A 142 -2.67 1.64 -2.15
CA ALA A 142 -1.31 2.15 -1.99
C ALA A 142 -0.37 1.37 -2.93
N ALA A 143 0.23 2.06 -3.91
CA ALA A 143 1.13 1.47 -4.87
C ALA A 143 2.57 1.99 -4.68
N ALA A 144 3.49 1.09 -4.33
CA ALA A 144 4.91 1.35 -4.40
C ALA A 144 5.35 1.33 -5.87
N LEU A 145 5.93 2.43 -6.33
CA LEU A 145 6.43 2.60 -7.69
C LEU A 145 7.87 2.09 -7.81
N PRO A 146 8.31 1.67 -9.01
CA PRO A 146 9.72 1.42 -9.25
C PRO A 146 10.57 2.65 -8.98
N THR A 147 11.81 2.44 -8.57
CA THR A 147 12.82 3.50 -8.46
C THR A 147 12.93 4.29 -9.76
N GLY A 148 13.00 5.62 -9.66
CA GLY A 148 13.07 6.52 -10.81
C GLY A 148 11.75 6.72 -11.56
N ALA A 149 10.63 6.14 -11.11
CA ALA A 149 9.33 6.38 -11.73
C ALA A 149 8.92 7.87 -11.66
N PRO A 150 8.36 8.42 -12.75
CA PRO A 150 7.94 9.82 -12.80
C PRO A 150 6.76 10.09 -11.88
N ALA A 151 6.70 11.31 -11.33
CA ALA A 151 5.62 11.79 -10.48
C ALA A 151 4.35 12.23 -11.27
N GLY A 152 4.18 11.71 -12.48
CA GLY A 152 3.10 12.11 -13.38
C GLY A 152 1.70 11.74 -12.86
N PRO A 153 0.63 12.12 -13.59
CA PRO A 153 -0.77 11.86 -13.22
C PRO A 153 -1.18 10.38 -13.40
N LEU A 154 -0.36 9.45 -12.89
CA LEU A 154 -0.50 8.01 -13.06
C LEU A 154 -1.87 7.49 -12.63
N ALA A 155 -2.38 7.93 -11.49
CA ALA A 155 -3.68 7.46 -10.96
C ALA A 155 -4.86 7.86 -11.87
N PRO A 156 -5.10 9.16 -12.18
CA PRO A 156 -6.19 9.53 -13.08
C PRO A 156 -6.01 8.96 -14.50
N ASP A 157 -4.78 8.83 -15.00
CA ASP A 157 -4.52 8.16 -16.28
C ASP A 157 -4.88 6.67 -16.25
N ALA A 158 -4.54 5.96 -15.17
CA ALA A 158 -4.87 4.55 -15.01
C ALA A 158 -6.40 4.34 -14.97
N LEU A 159 -7.14 5.22 -14.29
CA LEU A 159 -8.61 5.17 -14.31
C LEU A 159 -9.18 5.47 -15.69
N ARG A 160 -8.59 6.39 -16.47
CA ARG A 160 -9.00 6.63 -17.87
C ARG A 160 -8.81 5.39 -18.73
N LEU A 161 -7.68 4.68 -18.57
CA LEU A 161 -7.45 3.42 -19.28
C LEU A 161 -8.48 2.34 -18.88
N LEU A 162 -8.80 2.23 -17.59
CA LEU A 162 -9.83 1.28 -17.13
C LEU A 162 -11.21 1.59 -17.72
N ALA A 163 -11.62 2.86 -17.74
CA ALA A 163 -12.89 3.26 -18.32
C ALA A 163 -12.98 2.90 -19.82
N ARG A 164 -11.92 3.17 -20.58
CA ARG A 164 -11.81 2.81 -22.00
C ARG A 164 -11.85 1.30 -22.24
N ALA A 165 -11.08 0.53 -21.46
CA ALA A 165 -11.11 -0.93 -21.55
C ALA A 165 -12.48 -1.51 -21.18
N ALA A 166 -13.18 -0.93 -20.18
CA ALA A 166 -14.51 -1.37 -19.79
C ALA A 166 -15.54 -1.18 -20.91
N GLN A 167 -15.38 -0.13 -21.72
CA GLN A 167 -16.17 0.17 -22.92
C GLN A 167 -15.83 -0.73 -24.12
N GLY A 168 -14.85 -1.62 -24.00
CA GLY A 168 -14.50 -2.61 -25.03
C GLY A 168 -13.23 -2.27 -25.81
N GLU A 169 -12.52 -1.20 -25.48
CA GLU A 169 -11.23 -0.92 -26.10
C GLU A 169 -10.18 -1.98 -25.69
N VAL A 170 -9.45 -2.50 -26.68
CA VAL A 170 -8.37 -3.48 -26.43
C VAL A 170 -7.10 -2.73 -26.06
N LEU A 171 -6.80 -2.67 -24.75
CA LEU A 171 -5.63 -1.99 -24.22
C LEU A 171 -4.57 -2.99 -23.73
N PRO A 172 -3.29 -2.83 -24.11
CA PRO A 172 -2.22 -3.71 -23.66
C PRO A 172 -2.14 -3.79 -22.13
N GLY A 173 -2.29 -5.01 -21.59
CA GLY A 173 -2.16 -5.29 -20.16
C GLY A 173 -3.37 -4.94 -19.29
N VAL A 174 -4.47 -4.44 -19.87
CA VAL A 174 -5.71 -4.13 -19.14
C VAL A 174 -6.87 -4.95 -19.74
N PRO A 175 -7.15 -6.14 -19.19
CA PRO A 175 -8.21 -6.99 -19.72
C PRO A 175 -9.60 -6.35 -19.57
N PRO A 176 -10.45 -6.32 -20.62
CA PRO A 176 -11.78 -5.69 -20.57
C PRO A 176 -12.70 -6.23 -19.45
N GLU A 177 -12.65 -7.52 -19.16
CA GLU A 177 -13.45 -8.16 -18.11
C GLU A 177 -13.05 -7.68 -16.71
N LYS A 178 -11.74 -7.51 -16.48
CA LYS A 178 -11.19 -6.93 -15.25
C LYS A 178 -11.55 -5.46 -15.13
N ALA A 179 -11.47 -4.71 -16.22
CA ALA A 179 -11.88 -3.31 -16.26
C ALA A 179 -13.37 -3.13 -15.95
N ARG A 180 -14.26 -3.97 -16.53
CA ARG A 180 -15.69 -3.97 -16.20
C ARG A 180 -15.95 -4.34 -14.75
N ALA A 181 -15.22 -5.31 -14.21
CA ALA A 181 -15.29 -5.66 -12.79
C ALA A 181 -14.85 -4.49 -11.90
N PHE A 182 -13.80 -3.78 -12.31
CA PHE A 182 -13.36 -2.56 -11.65
C PHE A 182 -14.44 -1.48 -11.66
N GLU A 183 -15.03 -1.14 -12.79
CA GLU A 183 -16.05 -0.07 -12.86
C GLU A 183 -17.25 -0.34 -11.93
N ARG A 184 -17.68 -1.60 -11.77
CA ARG A 184 -18.72 -1.97 -10.79
C ARG A 184 -18.31 -1.73 -9.34
N LEU A 185 -17.03 -1.83 -9.04
CA LEU A 185 -16.46 -1.69 -7.69
C LEU A 185 -15.78 -0.34 -7.46
N ARG A 186 -15.72 0.52 -8.49
CA ARG A 186 -14.98 1.78 -8.48
C ARG A 186 -15.40 2.72 -7.36
N VAL A 187 -16.68 2.68 -6.99
CA VAL A 187 -17.24 3.46 -5.86
C VAL A 187 -16.60 3.11 -4.51
N ARG A 188 -15.88 1.99 -4.39
CA ARG A 188 -15.12 1.61 -3.18
C ARG A 188 -13.74 2.27 -3.10
N LEU A 189 -13.25 2.86 -4.20
CA LEU A 189 -11.96 3.53 -4.25
C LEU A 189 -12.13 5.00 -3.87
N SER A 190 -11.62 5.41 -2.72
CA SER A 190 -11.59 6.80 -2.28
C SER A 190 -10.31 7.53 -2.70
N GLY A 191 -9.24 6.80 -3.02
CA GLY A 191 -8.03 7.39 -3.56
C GLY A 191 -6.91 6.40 -3.81
N VAL A 192 -5.83 6.90 -4.40
CA VAL A 192 -4.62 6.14 -4.70
C VAL A 192 -3.43 6.84 -4.04
N LEU A 193 -2.66 6.09 -3.26
CA LEU A 193 -1.44 6.55 -2.63
C LEU A 193 -0.25 6.00 -3.43
N LEU A 194 0.57 6.87 -4.01
CA LEU A 194 1.74 6.47 -4.80
C LEU A 194 3.00 6.69 -3.98
N LEU A 195 3.72 5.63 -3.66
CA LEU A 195 4.93 5.68 -2.87
C LEU A 195 6.14 5.49 -3.79
N ARG A 196 7.02 6.49 -3.83
CA ARG A 196 8.32 6.39 -4.50
C ARG A 196 9.39 6.19 -3.44
N THR A 197 10.17 5.16 -3.66
CA THR A 197 11.25 4.77 -2.77
C THR A 197 12.53 5.41 -3.28
N GLY A 198 13.33 5.99 -2.40
CA GLY A 198 14.68 6.40 -2.76
C GLY A 198 15.54 5.20 -3.17
N GLU A 199 16.69 5.46 -3.79
CA GLU A 199 17.71 4.43 -4.02
C GLU A 199 18.26 3.88 -2.70
N VAL A 200 18.21 4.69 -1.64
CA VAL A 200 18.62 4.34 -0.29
C VAL A 200 17.39 3.95 0.55
N PRO A 201 17.33 2.72 1.12
CA PRO A 201 16.18 2.25 1.92
C PRO A 201 15.88 3.08 3.18
N ALA A 202 16.83 3.91 3.62
CA ALA A 202 16.74 4.70 4.86
C ALA A 202 16.01 6.04 4.69
N GLU A 203 15.80 6.50 3.46
CA GLU A 203 15.08 7.76 3.22
C GLU A 203 13.56 7.56 3.33
N SER A 204 12.86 8.58 3.82
CA SER A 204 11.40 8.56 3.84
C SER A 204 10.88 8.52 2.40
N PRO A 205 9.89 7.66 2.08
CA PRO A 205 9.39 7.57 0.72
C PRO A 205 8.76 8.91 0.31
N ALA A 206 8.99 9.33 -0.92
CA ALA A 206 8.25 10.46 -1.50
C ALA A 206 6.87 9.95 -1.90
N VAL A 207 5.82 10.51 -1.30
CA VAL A 207 4.47 10.04 -1.52
C VAL A 207 3.61 11.09 -2.20
N THR A 208 2.74 10.64 -3.08
CA THR A 208 1.73 11.48 -3.73
C THR A 208 0.38 10.82 -3.55
N PHE A 209 -0.57 11.58 -3.01
CA PHE A 209 -1.95 11.13 -2.86
C PHE A 209 -2.84 11.74 -3.93
N TRP A 210 -3.65 10.91 -4.59
CA TRP A 210 -4.70 11.34 -5.48
C TRP A 210 -6.07 10.89 -4.95
N GLY A 211 -6.96 11.85 -4.67
CA GLY A 211 -8.31 11.57 -4.21
C GLY A 211 -9.28 11.27 -5.37
N HIS A 212 -10.10 10.23 -5.23
CA HIS A 212 -11.17 9.92 -6.17
C HIS A 212 -12.49 10.57 -5.74
N GLY A 213 -12.99 11.53 -6.52
CA GLY A 213 -14.24 12.22 -6.21
C GLY A 213 -15.52 11.38 -6.39
N GLY A 214 -15.43 10.17 -6.95
CA GLY A 214 -16.59 9.30 -7.22
C GLY A 214 -16.83 8.21 -6.17
N ALA A 215 -16.17 8.27 -5.02
CA ALA A 215 -16.27 7.26 -3.99
C ALA A 215 -17.61 7.32 -3.24
N ALA A 216 -18.24 6.18 -2.98
CA ALA A 216 -19.44 6.08 -2.14
C ALA A 216 -19.14 6.48 -0.69
N HIS A 217 -17.92 6.23 -0.23
CA HIS A 217 -17.43 6.62 1.08
C HIS A 217 -16.20 7.53 0.91
N PRO A 218 -16.40 8.86 0.81
CA PRO A 218 -15.28 9.79 0.71
C PRO A 218 -14.45 9.77 1.99
N LEU A 219 -13.16 10.10 1.86
CA LEU A 219 -12.27 10.22 3.01
C LEU A 219 -12.66 11.43 3.86
N SER A 220 -12.61 11.26 5.18
CA SER A 220 -12.80 12.40 6.09
C SER A 220 -11.64 13.40 5.96
N PRO A 221 -11.82 14.67 6.34
CA PRO A 221 -10.73 15.66 6.33
C PRO A 221 -9.49 15.22 7.13
N ALA A 222 -9.69 14.48 8.22
CA ALA A 222 -8.58 13.92 9.02
C ALA A 222 -7.82 12.83 8.25
N ALA A 223 -8.54 11.97 7.52
CA ALA A 223 -7.92 10.94 6.69
C ALA A 223 -7.14 11.55 5.52
N LEU A 224 -7.68 12.59 4.88
CA LEU A 224 -6.99 13.30 3.80
C LEU A 224 -5.67 13.91 4.30
N ARG A 225 -5.68 14.64 5.42
CA ARG A 225 -4.45 15.19 6.02
C ARG A 225 -3.42 14.09 6.30
N CYS A 226 -3.83 13.00 6.95
CA CYS A 226 -2.94 11.88 7.26
C CYS A 226 -2.30 11.23 6.02
N LEU A 227 -3.00 11.24 4.87
CA LEU A 227 -2.49 10.66 3.61
C LEU A 227 -1.65 11.63 2.79
N GLN A 228 -1.75 12.94 3.05
CA GLN A 228 -1.06 14.01 2.32
C GLN A 228 0.18 14.55 3.04
N GLU A 229 0.19 14.57 4.38
CA GLU A 229 1.20 15.20 5.25
C GLU A 229 2.09 14.18 5.94
#